data_AF-A0A954G066-F1
#
_entry.id   AF-A0A954G066-F1
#
_cell.length_a   1.000
_cell.length_b   1.000
_cell.length_c   1.000
_cell.angle_alpha   90.00
_cell.angle_beta   90.00
_cell.angle_gamma   90.00
#
_symmetry.space_group_name_H-M   'P 1'
#
loop_
_entity.id
_entity.type
_entity.pdbx_description
1 polymer ?
#
loop_
_entity_poly.entity_id
_entity_poly.type
_entity_poly.pdbx_seq_one_letter_code
_entity_poly.pdbx_strand_id
1 'polypeptide(L)'
;AVLNPLIGETKSDDVSAEIRMETYEKLIENRELGDGDSDPELWGPRDDSPPDRVLLLGLDIKMFYGGPKEAVMHAIYRQNMGYTNIVIGRKHADAPYADGTAIWGDFDAQEIFNNLAGELLIKPINVGFAAYYESLGRVDLMENHSEEKPVFISGKQVRETLQNGEMVDPRIMRESTSKILAEAMKVS
;
A
#
# COMPACT_ATOMS: atom_id res chain seq x y z
N ALA A 1 1.30 -14.74 1.59
CA ALA A 1 1.35 -13.47 2.33
C ALA A 1 -0.05 -13.10 2.81
N VAL A 2 -0.20 -12.15 3.73
CA VAL A 2 -1.53 -11.66 4.14
C VAL A 2 -1.63 -10.18 3.78
N LEU A 3 -2.61 -9.84 2.96
CA LEU A 3 -3.06 -8.48 2.77
C LEU A 3 -3.99 -8.15 3.94
N ASN A 4 -3.51 -7.30 4.85
CA ASN A 4 -4.16 -7.07 6.15
C ASN A 4 -4.59 -5.61 6.35
N PRO A 5 -5.55 -5.11 5.54
CA PRO A 5 -5.99 -3.73 5.57
C PRO A 5 -6.72 -3.41 6.88
N LEU A 6 -6.53 -2.19 7.38
CA LEU A 6 -7.31 -1.69 8.52
C LEU A 6 -8.75 -1.44 8.07
N ILE A 7 -9.72 -1.94 8.82
CA ILE A 7 -11.16 -1.77 8.52
C ILE A 7 -11.92 -0.99 9.60
N GLY A 8 -11.25 -0.61 10.69
CA GLY A 8 -11.83 0.24 11.73
C GLY A 8 -11.92 1.71 11.30
N GLU A 9 -12.16 2.58 12.28
CA GLU A 9 -12.34 4.03 12.05
C GLU A 9 -11.12 4.67 11.38
N THR A 10 -11.38 5.42 10.31
CA THR A 10 -10.43 6.27 9.58
C THR A 10 -10.93 7.71 9.55
N LYS A 11 -10.06 8.67 9.21
CA LYS A 11 -10.46 10.07 8.97
C LYS A 11 -11.44 10.17 7.79
N SER A 12 -12.22 11.26 7.78
CA SER A 12 -13.38 11.40 6.88
C SER A 12 -13.05 11.52 5.39
N ASP A 13 -11.82 11.89 5.03
CA ASP A 13 -11.38 12.03 3.64
C ASP A 13 -10.69 10.79 3.06
N ASP A 14 -10.55 9.73 3.86
CA ASP A 14 -10.09 8.40 3.43
C ASP A 14 -11.21 7.62 2.72
N VAL A 15 -10.81 6.72 1.82
CA VAL A 15 -11.73 5.77 1.17
C VAL A 15 -12.27 4.79 2.21
N SER A 16 -13.58 4.55 2.21
CA SER A 16 -14.23 3.66 3.18
C SER A 16 -13.66 2.25 3.13
N ALA A 17 -13.74 1.53 4.25
CA ALA A 17 -13.26 0.16 4.34
C ALA A 17 -13.94 -0.75 3.31
N GLU A 18 -15.25 -0.59 3.09
CA GLU A 18 -16.03 -1.34 2.10
C GLU A 18 -15.45 -1.20 0.69
N ILE A 19 -15.25 0.04 0.23
CA ILE A 19 -14.71 0.30 -1.11
C ILE A 19 -13.26 -0.19 -1.23
N ARG A 20 -12.44 -0.03 -0.18
CA ARG A 20 -11.07 -0.56 -0.18
C ARG A 20 -11.07 -2.10 -0.30
N MET A 21 -11.92 -2.78 0.46
CA MET A 21 -12.03 -4.24 0.40
C MET A 21 -12.45 -4.71 -1.00
N GLU A 22 -13.41 -4.05 -1.62
CA GLU A 22 -13.85 -4.35 -2.99
C GLU A 22 -12.67 -4.27 -3.98
N THR A 23 -11.81 -3.25 -3.87
CA THR A 23 -10.62 -3.15 -4.74
C THR A 23 -9.64 -4.30 -4.52
N TYR A 24 -9.38 -4.71 -3.28
CA TYR A 24 -8.48 -5.83 -2.98
C TYR A 24 -9.03 -7.16 -3.46
N GLU A 25 -10.32 -7.41 -3.25
CA GLU A 25 -11.02 -8.59 -3.76
C GLU A 25 -10.90 -8.65 -5.27
N LYS A 26 -11.14 -7.52 -5.95
CA LYS A 26 -11.08 -7.47 -7.41
C LYS A 26 -9.68 -7.73 -7.96
N LEU A 27 -8.65 -7.18 -7.33
CA LEU A 27 -7.26 -7.44 -7.70
C LEU A 27 -6.88 -8.92 -7.57
N ILE A 28 -7.39 -9.61 -6.56
CA ILE A 28 -7.14 -11.04 -6.33
C ILE A 28 -7.93 -11.88 -7.33
N GLU A 29 -9.23 -11.63 -7.49
CA GLU A 29 -10.13 -12.36 -8.40
C GLU A 29 -9.67 -12.26 -9.87
N ASN A 30 -9.30 -11.05 -10.29
CA ASN A 30 -8.81 -10.82 -11.66
C ASN A 30 -7.35 -11.28 -11.85
N ARG A 31 -6.70 -11.78 -10.79
CA ARG A 31 -5.27 -12.19 -10.79
C ARG A 31 -4.30 -11.06 -11.16
N GLU A 32 -4.66 -9.82 -10.84
CA GLU A 32 -3.87 -8.62 -11.12
C GLU A 32 -2.81 -8.35 -10.05
N LEU A 33 -2.92 -9.00 -8.89
CA LEU A 33 -1.94 -8.88 -7.82
C LEU A 33 -0.61 -9.54 -8.23
N GLY A 34 0.46 -8.73 -8.28
CA GLY A 34 1.79 -9.19 -8.70
C GLY A 34 2.00 -9.21 -10.22
N ASP A 35 1.00 -8.83 -11.01
CA ASP A 35 1.16 -8.66 -12.47
C ASP A 35 2.25 -7.62 -12.77
N GLY A 36 3.17 -7.95 -13.68
CA GLY A 36 4.33 -7.14 -14.03
C GLY A 36 5.56 -7.30 -13.10
N ASP A 37 5.40 -7.79 -11.87
CA ASP A 37 6.49 -7.92 -10.87
C ASP A 37 6.67 -9.34 -10.30
N SER A 38 5.85 -10.31 -10.74
CA SER A 38 5.97 -11.70 -10.30
C SER A 38 7.24 -12.34 -10.88
N ASP A 39 8.07 -12.93 -10.01
CA ASP A 39 9.27 -13.67 -10.40
C ASP A 39 8.92 -15.02 -11.06
N PRO A 40 9.11 -15.18 -12.39
CA PRO A 40 8.74 -16.41 -13.08
C PRO A 40 9.62 -17.61 -12.68
N GLU A 41 10.85 -17.40 -12.21
CA GLU A 41 11.73 -18.48 -11.74
C GLU A 41 11.26 -19.01 -10.38
N LEU A 42 10.71 -18.13 -9.54
CA LEU A 42 10.13 -18.50 -8.25
C LEU A 42 8.76 -19.20 -8.40
N TRP A 43 7.91 -18.68 -9.29
CA TRP A 43 6.50 -19.08 -9.40
C TRP A 43 6.27 -20.19 -10.43
N GLY A 44 7.00 -20.19 -11.54
CA GLY A 44 6.83 -21.15 -12.64
C GLY A 44 6.89 -22.63 -12.21
N PRO A 45 7.91 -23.08 -11.45
CA PRO A 45 8.00 -24.46 -11.00
C PRO A 45 6.89 -24.90 -10.04
N ARG A 46 6.12 -23.96 -9.48
CA ARG A 46 5.03 -24.21 -8.53
C ARG A 46 3.66 -24.30 -9.18
N ASP A 47 3.55 -23.94 -10.47
CA ASP A 47 2.28 -23.79 -11.18
C ASP A 47 1.29 -22.89 -10.39
N ASP A 48 1.82 -21.75 -9.93
CA ASP A 48 1.19 -20.89 -8.93
C ASP A 48 1.59 -19.41 -9.19
N SER A 49 0.94 -18.46 -8.54
CA SER A 49 1.21 -17.03 -8.67
C SER A 49 0.80 -16.27 -7.39
N PRO A 50 1.19 -15.00 -7.21
CA PRO A 50 0.88 -14.26 -5.99
C PRO A 50 -0.60 -14.29 -5.55
N PRO A 51 -1.61 -14.18 -6.43
CA PRO A 51 -3.03 -14.27 -6.06
C PRO A 51 -3.42 -15.60 -5.39
N ASP A 52 -2.76 -16.72 -5.70
CA ASP A 52 -3.09 -18.04 -5.13
C ASP A 52 -2.53 -18.22 -3.70
N ARG A 53 -1.57 -17.37 -3.30
CA ARG A 53 -0.87 -17.44 -2.00
C ARG A 53 -1.13 -16.24 -1.09
N VAL A 54 -2.05 -15.36 -1.48
CA VAL A 54 -2.43 -14.20 -0.68
C VAL A 54 -3.76 -14.44 0.01
N LEU A 55 -3.80 -14.19 1.32
CA LEU A 55 -5.03 -14.10 2.09
C LEU A 55 -5.39 -12.64 2.28
N LEU A 56 -6.66 -12.28 2.04
CA LEU A 56 -7.21 -10.97 2.40
C LEU A 56 -7.93 -11.09 3.74
N LEU A 57 -7.43 -10.41 4.77
CA LEU A 57 -7.99 -10.46 6.12
C LEU A 57 -8.06 -9.06 6.70
N GLY A 58 -9.26 -8.53 6.92
CA GLY A 58 -9.43 -7.21 7.53
C GLY A 58 -8.94 -7.17 8.99
N LEU A 59 -8.26 -6.09 9.37
CA LEU A 59 -7.84 -5.82 10.74
C LEU A 59 -8.74 -4.73 11.34
N ASP A 60 -9.59 -5.11 12.28
CA ASP A 60 -10.47 -4.19 12.99
C ASP A 60 -9.72 -3.42 14.09
N ILE A 61 -9.00 -2.37 13.66
CA ILE A 61 -8.40 -1.37 14.54
C ILE A 61 -8.66 0.02 13.96
N LYS A 62 -8.80 1.01 14.86
CA LYS A 62 -8.81 2.43 14.50
C LYS A 62 -7.44 2.87 13.99
N MET A 63 -7.43 3.70 12.96
CA MET A 63 -6.25 4.41 12.49
C MET A 63 -6.06 5.69 13.32
N PHE A 64 -4.90 5.85 13.95
CA PHE A 64 -4.55 7.02 14.76
C PHE A 64 -3.76 8.08 13.99
N TYR A 65 -3.20 7.71 12.84
CA TYR A 65 -2.25 8.53 12.07
C TYR A 65 -1.05 8.95 12.92
N GLY A 66 -0.55 8.02 13.73
CA GLY A 66 0.51 8.21 14.73
C GLY A 66 1.93 7.93 14.22
N GLY A 67 2.09 7.78 12.91
CA GLY A 67 3.38 7.61 12.24
C GLY A 67 4.21 6.48 12.86
N PRO A 68 5.47 6.74 13.27
CA PRO A 68 6.37 5.71 13.79
C PRO A 68 5.80 4.93 14.98
N LYS A 69 5.12 5.59 15.92
CA LYS A 69 4.55 4.91 17.10
C LYS A 69 3.41 3.97 16.70
N GLU A 70 2.61 4.37 15.72
CA GLU A 70 1.56 3.51 15.20
C GLU A 70 2.11 2.38 14.32
N ALA A 71 3.25 2.55 13.64
CA ALA A 71 3.94 1.46 12.96
C ALA A 71 4.35 0.34 13.94
N VAL A 72 4.84 0.71 15.13
CA VAL A 72 5.13 -0.24 16.22
C VAL A 72 3.84 -0.90 16.72
N MET A 73 2.76 -0.14 16.93
CA MET A 73 1.46 -0.70 17.30
C MET A 73 0.98 -1.71 16.25
N HIS A 74 1.05 -1.36 14.97
CA HIS A 74 0.73 -2.25 13.86
C HIS A 74 1.52 -3.55 13.95
N ALA A 75 2.84 -3.48 14.15
CA ALA A 75 3.68 -4.65 14.32
C ALA A 75 3.25 -5.54 15.50
N ILE A 76 2.92 -4.96 16.66
CA ILE A 76 2.45 -5.70 17.84
C ILE A 76 1.16 -6.48 17.54
N TYR A 77 0.17 -5.85 16.90
CA TYR A 77 -1.07 -6.54 16.51
C TYR A 77 -0.78 -7.73 15.59
N ARG A 78 0.07 -7.51 14.58
CA ARG A 78 0.41 -8.54 13.59
C ARG A 78 1.23 -9.68 14.19
N GLN A 79 2.13 -9.39 15.13
CA GLN A 79 2.85 -10.39 15.89
C GLN A 79 1.91 -11.27 16.71
N ASN A 80 0.94 -10.66 17.39
CA ASN A 80 -0.04 -11.38 18.21
C ASN A 80 -1.00 -12.22 17.35
N MET A 81 -1.15 -11.90 16.06
CA MET A 81 -1.87 -12.71 15.07
C MET A 81 -0.99 -13.82 14.45
N GLY A 82 0.27 -13.94 14.87
CA GLY A 82 1.20 -14.97 14.40
C GLY A 82 2.01 -14.61 13.16
N TYR A 83 2.01 -13.34 12.72
CA TYR A 83 2.84 -12.93 11.58
C TYR A 83 4.29 -12.75 12.01
N THR A 84 5.21 -13.26 11.19
CA THR A 84 6.66 -13.20 11.44
C THR A 84 7.29 -11.93 10.88
N ASN A 85 6.64 -11.30 9.90
CA ASN A 85 7.14 -10.14 9.18
C ASN A 85 6.03 -9.11 8.96
N ILE A 86 6.42 -7.84 8.87
CA ILE A 86 5.54 -6.73 8.49
C ILE A 86 6.25 -5.86 7.46
N VAL A 87 5.59 -5.56 6.35
CA VAL A 87 6.13 -4.62 5.35
C VAL A 87 5.88 -3.20 5.84
N ILE A 88 6.95 -2.38 5.88
CA ILE A 88 6.89 -0.96 6.25
C ILE A 88 7.39 -0.13 5.07
N GLY A 89 6.47 0.55 4.40
CA GLY A 89 6.80 1.46 3.30
C GLY A 89 7.19 2.85 3.80
N ARG A 90 7.39 3.76 2.84
CA ARG A 90 7.48 5.20 3.09
C ARG A 90 6.23 5.70 3.81
N LYS A 91 6.40 6.61 4.77
CA LYS A 91 5.31 7.35 5.42
C LYS A 91 4.25 6.45 6.07
N HIS A 92 4.66 5.27 6.54
CA HIS A 92 3.75 4.30 7.15
C HIS A 92 3.03 4.90 8.37
N ALA A 93 1.69 4.83 8.34
CA ALA A 93 0.80 5.40 9.33
C ALA A 93 0.90 6.92 9.55
N ASP A 94 1.40 7.68 8.58
CA ASP A 94 1.47 9.15 8.62
C ASP A 94 0.16 9.81 8.12
N ALA A 95 -0.14 10.99 8.66
CA ALA A 95 -0.97 12.00 8.01
C ALA A 95 -0.31 13.37 8.19
N PRO A 96 -0.17 14.18 7.13
CA PRO A 96 0.40 15.52 7.26
C PRO A 96 -0.49 16.43 8.11
N TYR A 97 0.07 17.54 8.59
CA TYR A 97 -0.71 18.63 9.15
C TYR A 97 -1.72 19.18 8.12
N ALA A 98 -2.71 19.95 8.59
CA ALA A 98 -3.76 20.51 7.73
C ALA A 98 -3.23 21.43 6.61
N ASP A 99 -2.04 22.01 6.80
CA ASP A 99 -1.33 22.82 5.80
C ASP A 99 -0.48 21.98 4.82
N GLY A 100 -0.50 20.66 4.95
CA GLY A 100 0.27 19.71 4.14
C GLY A 100 1.70 19.48 4.65
N THR A 101 2.11 20.14 5.73
CA THR A 101 3.45 19.96 6.30
C THR A 101 3.60 18.55 6.88
N ALA A 102 4.71 17.90 6.57
CA ALA A 102 5.03 16.59 7.11
C ALA A 102 5.22 16.63 8.64
N ILE A 103 4.64 15.66 9.36
CA ILE A 103 4.86 15.49 10.80
C ILE A 103 6.16 14.71 11.06
N TRP A 104 6.38 13.65 10.29
CA TRP A 104 7.56 12.77 10.36
C TRP A 104 8.35 12.79 9.05
N GLY A 105 9.60 12.32 9.08
CA GLY A 105 10.38 12.01 7.88
C GLY A 105 9.77 10.87 7.06
N ASP A 106 10.32 10.66 5.86
CA ASP A 106 9.82 9.65 4.92
C ASP A 106 10.00 8.22 5.43
N PHE A 107 11.01 7.98 6.27
CA PHE A 107 11.40 6.65 6.77
C PHE A 107 11.43 6.53 8.29
N ASP A 108 10.98 7.54 9.05
CA ASP A 108 10.98 7.50 10.52
C ASP A 108 10.24 6.27 11.08
N ALA A 109 9.19 5.81 10.37
CA ALA A 109 8.43 4.62 10.73
C ALA A 109 9.21 3.31 10.55
N GLN A 110 10.23 3.29 9.71
CA GLN A 110 11.16 2.18 9.56
C GLN A 110 12.25 2.24 10.64
N GLU A 111 12.79 3.44 10.90
CA GLU A 111 13.90 3.65 11.81
C GLU A 111 13.56 3.40 13.28
N ILE A 112 12.30 3.61 13.68
CA ILE A 112 11.87 3.42 15.07
C ILE A 112 12.10 1.98 15.57
N PHE A 113 12.06 0.98 14.68
CA PHE A 113 12.29 -0.42 15.04
C PHE A 113 13.72 -0.69 15.52
N ASN A 114 14.68 0.16 15.16
CA ASN A 114 16.07 0.05 15.62
C ASN A 114 16.30 0.66 17.01
N ASN A 115 15.31 1.40 17.54
CA ASN A 115 15.44 2.23 18.74
C ASN A 115 14.35 1.91 19.77
N LEU A 116 13.84 0.67 19.78
CA LEU A 116 12.82 0.24 20.73
C LEU A 116 13.44 0.02 22.11
N ALA A 117 12.72 0.42 23.16
CA ALA A 117 13.10 0.15 24.54
C ALA A 117 12.92 -1.33 24.94
N GLY A 118 12.20 -2.11 24.13
CA GLY A 118 11.99 -3.54 24.30
C GLY A 118 12.10 -4.27 22.97
N GLU A 119 11.85 -5.57 22.99
CA GLU A 119 12.02 -6.43 21.83
C GLU A 119 10.68 -6.78 21.17
N LEU A 120 10.67 -6.80 19.84
CA LEU A 120 9.62 -7.40 19.02
C LEU A 120 10.24 -8.56 18.23
N LEU A 121 9.50 -9.67 18.14
CA LEU A 121 9.88 -10.85 17.36
C LEU A 121 9.51 -10.71 15.88
N ILE A 122 8.45 -9.97 15.58
CA ILE A 122 8.07 -9.62 14.21
C ILE A 122 9.14 -8.74 13.58
N LYS A 123 9.54 -9.08 12.36
CA LYS A 123 10.62 -8.39 11.66
C LYS A 123 10.06 -7.40 10.64
N PRO A 124 10.43 -6.11 10.70
CA PRO A 124 10.08 -5.17 9.65
C PRO A 124 10.82 -5.56 8.35
N ILE A 125 10.11 -5.46 7.23
CA ILE A 125 10.67 -5.52 5.87
C ILE A 125 10.46 -4.12 5.29
N ASN A 126 11.54 -3.35 5.23
CA ASN A 126 11.50 -1.97 4.79
C ASN A 126 11.50 -1.92 3.26
N VAL A 127 10.58 -1.14 2.68
CA VAL A 127 10.49 -0.92 1.24
C VAL A 127 10.63 0.56 0.95
N GLY A 128 11.51 0.88 0.00
CA GLY A 128 11.79 2.25 -0.44
C GLY A 128 10.69 2.84 -1.31
N PHE A 129 11.03 3.89 -2.04
CA PHE A 129 10.13 4.45 -3.04
C PHE A 129 9.98 3.50 -4.23
N ALA A 130 8.75 3.30 -4.67
CA ALA A 130 8.45 2.51 -5.87
C ALA A 130 7.65 3.38 -6.85
N ALA A 131 7.97 3.26 -8.14
CA ALA A 131 7.28 3.99 -9.20
C ALA A 131 7.32 3.21 -10.52
N TYR A 132 6.43 3.55 -11.44
CA TYR A 132 6.38 2.90 -12.76
C TYR A 132 7.42 3.49 -13.71
N TYR A 133 8.16 2.63 -14.41
CA TYR A 133 9.16 3.00 -15.40
C TYR A 133 8.75 2.50 -16.80
N GLU A 134 8.61 3.40 -17.77
CA GLU A 134 8.22 3.04 -19.15
C GLU A 134 9.23 2.12 -19.83
N SER A 135 10.51 2.31 -19.52
CA SER A 135 11.64 1.48 -19.99
C SER A 135 11.50 0.01 -19.59
N LEU A 136 10.90 -0.26 -18.43
CA LEU A 136 10.70 -1.61 -17.88
C LEU A 136 9.30 -2.15 -18.12
N GLY A 137 8.31 -1.28 -18.33
CA GLY A 137 6.90 -1.66 -18.43
C GLY A 137 6.28 -2.12 -17.10
N ARG A 138 6.88 -1.78 -15.96
CA ARG A 138 6.44 -2.20 -14.62
C ARG A 138 6.85 -1.21 -13.52
N VAL A 139 6.39 -1.47 -12.29
CA VAL A 139 6.82 -0.75 -11.09
C VAL A 139 8.16 -1.31 -10.63
N ASP A 140 9.06 -0.44 -10.15
CA ASP A 140 10.30 -0.88 -9.53
C ASP A 140 10.73 0.14 -8.45
N LEU A 141 11.71 -0.24 -7.64
CA LEU A 141 12.29 0.63 -6.63
C LEU A 141 13.08 1.75 -7.31
N MET A 142 12.81 2.99 -6.92
CA MET A 142 13.45 4.17 -7.53
C MET A 142 14.97 4.18 -7.36
N GLU A 143 15.49 3.54 -6.32
CA GLU A 143 16.94 3.43 -6.10
C GLU A 143 17.68 2.63 -7.18
N ASN A 144 16.97 1.72 -7.86
CA ASN A 144 17.50 0.94 -8.98
C ASN A 144 17.57 1.76 -10.29
N HIS A 145 16.94 2.93 -10.32
CA HIS A 145 16.65 3.71 -11.52
C HIS A 145 16.97 5.19 -11.33
N SER A 146 18.15 5.49 -10.77
CA SER A 146 18.57 6.87 -10.44
C SER A 146 18.75 7.79 -11.66
N GLU A 147 18.96 7.23 -12.84
CA GLU A 147 19.12 7.96 -14.10
C GLU A 147 17.82 8.11 -14.90
N GLU A 148 16.74 7.47 -14.46
CA GLU A 148 15.48 7.42 -15.18
C GLU A 148 14.39 8.21 -14.45
N LYS A 149 13.51 8.84 -15.22
CA LYS A 149 12.34 9.52 -14.66
C LYS A 149 11.15 8.56 -14.65
N PRO A 150 10.55 8.29 -13.49
CA PRO A 150 9.36 7.47 -13.45
C PRO A 150 8.15 8.21 -14.02
N VAL A 151 7.12 7.45 -14.39
CA VAL A 151 5.78 7.99 -14.65
C VAL A 151 5.24 8.52 -13.32
N PHE A 152 4.87 9.79 -13.30
CA PHE A 152 4.40 10.47 -12.10
C PHE A 152 3.07 11.18 -12.34
N ILE A 153 2.09 10.89 -11.50
CA ILE A 153 0.84 11.64 -11.38
C ILE A 153 0.69 12.04 -9.92
N SER A 154 0.40 13.31 -9.66
CA SER A 154 0.23 13.79 -8.27
C SER A 154 -1.03 13.19 -7.64
N GLY A 155 -1.02 12.99 -6.32
CA GLY A 155 -2.21 12.52 -5.59
C GLY A 155 -3.43 13.43 -5.77
N LYS A 156 -3.22 14.74 -5.97
CA LYS A 156 -4.29 15.70 -6.29
C LYS A 156 -4.92 15.37 -7.65
N GLN A 157 -4.12 15.11 -8.68
CA GLN A 157 -4.62 14.74 -10.00
C GLN A 157 -5.34 13.40 -9.97
N VAL A 158 -4.78 12.39 -9.30
CA VAL A 158 -5.46 11.09 -9.12
C VAL A 158 -6.84 11.29 -8.49
N ARG A 159 -6.93 12.09 -7.42
CA ARG A 159 -8.20 12.38 -6.74
C ARG A 159 -9.18 13.12 -7.65
N GLU A 160 -8.73 14.14 -8.37
CA GLU A 160 -9.54 14.91 -9.31
C GLU A 160 -10.11 14.04 -10.43
N THR A 161 -9.28 13.19 -11.05
CA THR A 161 -9.70 12.23 -12.07
C THR A 161 -10.81 11.30 -11.55
N LEU A 162 -10.61 10.70 -10.37
CA LEU A 162 -11.60 9.80 -9.79
C LEU A 162 -12.91 10.54 -9.42
N GLN A 163 -12.84 11.77 -8.91
CA GLN A 163 -14.02 12.57 -8.58
C GLN A 163 -14.83 12.98 -9.82
N ASN A 164 -14.18 13.11 -10.97
CA ASN A 164 -14.84 13.32 -12.26
C ASN A 164 -15.50 12.04 -12.83
N GLY A 165 -15.34 10.89 -12.15
CA GLY A 165 -15.80 9.60 -12.65
C GLY A 165 -14.92 9.06 -13.80
N GLU A 166 -13.69 9.56 -13.93
CA GLU A 166 -12.75 9.16 -14.96
C GLU A 166 -11.76 8.12 -14.43
N MET A 167 -11.16 7.36 -15.36
CA MET A 167 -10.18 6.33 -15.03
C MET A 167 -8.80 6.94 -14.87
N VAL A 168 -8.06 6.52 -13.84
CA VAL A 168 -6.65 6.88 -13.66
C VAL A 168 -5.81 6.11 -14.68
N ASP A 169 -4.66 6.68 -15.07
CA ASP A 169 -3.70 6.03 -15.96
C ASP A 169 -3.35 4.61 -15.47
N PRO A 170 -3.46 3.57 -16.32
CA PRO A 170 -3.23 2.17 -15.93
C PRO A 170 -1.79 1.87 -15.46
N ARG A 171 -0.85 2.78 -15.76
CA ARG A 171 0.53 2.72 -15.27
C ARG A 171 0.68 3.14 -13.81
N ILE A 172 -0.34 3.83 -13.26
CA ILE A 172 -0.39 4.28 -11.87
C ILE A 172 -1.36 3.42 -11.05
N MET A 173 -2.50 3.05 -11.62
CA MET A 173 -3.54 2.31 -10.92
C MET A 173 -4.23 1.33 -11.86
N ARG A 174 -4.39 0.07 -11.44
CA ARG A 174 -5.13 -0.94 -12.21
C ARG A 174 -6.52 -0.44 -12.60
N GLU A 175 -6.98 -0.82 -13.78
CA GLU A 175 -8.29 -0.40 -14.29
C GLU A 175 -9.43 -0.85 -13.37
N SER A 176 -9.36 -2.07 -12.85
CA SER A 176 -10.32 -2.61 -11.88
C SER A 176 -10.49 -1.69 -10.66
N THR A 177 -9.37 -1.32 -10.02
CA THR A 177 -9.31 -0.40 -8.89
C THR A 177 -9.80 1.00 -9.27
N SER A 178 -9.34 1.54 -10.41
CA SER A 178 -9.73 2.86 -10.89
C SER A 178 -11.24 2.97 -11.08
N LYS A 179 -11.86 1.94 -11.66
CA LYS A 179 -13.31 1.90 -11.90
C LYS A 179 -14.10 1.94 -10.59
N ILE A 180 -13.76 1.07 -9.64
CA ILE A 180 -14.42 1.00 -8.33
C ILE A 180 -14.30 2.35 -7.60
N LEU A 181 -13.10 2.93 -7.57
CA LEU A 181 -12.86 4.21 -6.91
C LEU A 181 -13.59 5.36 -7.62
N ALA A 182 -13.61 5.40 -8.96
CA ALA A 182 -14.30 6.44 -9.71
C ALA A 182 -15.82 6.39 -9.50
N GLU A 183 -16.41 5.18 -9.46
CA GLU A 183 -17.83 4.99 -9.16
C GLU A 183 -18.16 5.45 -7.72
N ALA A 184 -17.30 5.14 -6.75
CA ALA A 184 -17.50 5.49 -5.34
C ALA A 184 -17.25 6.98 -5.02
N MET A 185 -16.31 7.63 -5.72
CA MET A 185 -15.89 9.01 -5.45
C MET A 185 -16.61 10.06 -6.31
N LYS A 186 -17.43 9.62 -7.26
CA LYS A 186 -18.20 10.50 -8.13
C LYS A 186 -19.05 11.45 -7.29
N VAL A 187 -18.77 12.74 -7.39
CA VAL A 187 -19.57 13.76 -6.73
C VAL A 187 -20.89 13.87 -7.50
N SER A 188 -22.01 13.63 -6.81
CA SER A 188 -23.37 13.83 -7.34
C SER A 188 -23.71 15.31 -7.48
#